data_AF-A0A2T2U4Y0-F1
#
_entry.id   AF-A0A2T2U4Y0-F1
#
_cell.length_a   1.000
_cell.length_b   1.000
_cell.length_c   1.000
_cell.angle_alpha   90.00
_cell.angle_beta   90.00
_cell.angle_gamma   90.00
#
_symmetry.space_group_name_H-M   'P 1'
#
loop_
_entity.id
_entity.type
_entity.pdbx_description
1 polymer ?
#
loop_
_entity_poly.entity_id
_entity_poly.type
_entity_poly.pdbx_seq_one_letter_code
_entity_poly.pdbx_strand_id
1 'polypeptide(L)' 'MLLQIHWDVDPTIFRWGVLAPRWYGLLFASGFLIGFYLMRHVFEREGKPEQDLDFLLFYLLGGTIIGARLGHILFYAP' A
#
# COMPACT_ATOMS: atom_id res chain seq x y z
N MET A 1 -4.09 -18.90 -34.35
CA MET A 1 -3.86 -18.69 -32.90
C MET A 1 -3.91 -17.18 -32.58
N LEU A 2 -5.06 -16.53 -32.77
CA LEU A 2 -5.28 -15.10 -32.48
C LEU A 2 -6.31 -14.89 -31.35
N LEU A 3 -6.67 -15.95 -30.63
CA LEU A 3 -7.74 -15.94 -29.63
C LEU A 3 -7.19 -15.90 -28.19
N GLN A 4 -6.09 -15.19 -27.96
CA GLN A 4 -5.59 -14.95 -26.61
C GLN A 4 -5.00 -13.56 -26.48
N ILE A 5 -5.30 -12.92 -25.36
CA ILE A 5 -4.68 -11.66 -24.96
C ILE A 5 -3.32 -12.02 -24.35
N HIS A 6 -2.25 -11.59 -25.01
CA HIS A 6 -0.89 -11.75 -24.49
C HIS A 6 -0.64 -10.67 -23.44
N TRP A 7 -0.59 -11.07 -22.17
CA TRP A 7 -0.38 -10.16 -21.03
C TRP A 7 1.08 -10.22 -20.57
N ASP A 8 1.92 -9.38 -21.16
CA ASP A 8 3.36 -9.28 -20.88
C ASP A 8 3.75 -7.84 -20.47
N VAL A 9 3.10 -7.35 -19.43
CA VAL A 9 3.39 -6.01 -18.89
C VAL A 9 4.58 -6.08 -17.95
N ASP A 10 5.59 -5.23 -18.15
CA ASP A 10 6.73 -5.13 -17.25
C ASP A 10 6.25 -4.71 -15.84
N PRO A 11 6.51 -5.52 -14.80
CA PRO A 11 6.09 -5.18 -13.43
C PRO A 11 6.91 -4.03 -12.82
N THR A 12 8.04 -3.66 -13.42
CA THR A 12 8.93 -2.60 -12.94
C THR A 12 8.61 -1.26 -13.62
N ILE A 13 8.60 -0.18 -12.84
CA ILE A 13 8.27 1.17 -13.34
C ILE A 13 9.48 1.73 -14.09
N PHE A 14 10.63 1.71 -13.43
CA PHE A 14 11.93 2.03 -13.98
C PHE A 14 12.99 1.23 -13.21
N ARG A 15 14.18 1.09 -13.81
CA ARG A 15 15.31 0.42 -13.18
C ARG A 15 16.45 1.42 -13.05
N TRP A 16 16.89 1.65 -11.81
CA TRP A 16 18.06 2.45 -11.51
C TRP A 16 19.02 1.66 -10.62
N GLY A 17 19.98 0.97 -11.26
CA GLY A 17 20.91 0.07 -10.55
C GLY A 17 20.16 -1.06 -9.84
N VAL A 18 20.30 -1.13 -8.52
CA VAL A 18 19.61 -2.12 -7.66
C VAL A 18 18.17 -1.75 -7.33
N LEU A 19 17.75 -0.51 -7.63
CA LEU A 19 16.40 -0.03 -7.35
C LEU A 19 15.49 -0.32 -8.55
N ALA A 20 14.53 -1.22 -8.35
CA ALA A 20 13.50 -1.55 -9.31
C ALA A 20 12.12 -1.48 -8.65
N PRO A 21 11.57 -0.27 -8.41
CA PRO A 21 10.23 -0.12 -7.86
C PRO A 21 9.20 -0.79 -8.77
N ARG A 22 8.30 -1.55 -8.17
CA ARG A 22 7.25 -2.31 -8.86
C ARG A 22 5.92 -1.57 -8.84
N TRP A 23 5.14 -1.70 -9.91
CA TRP A 23 3.78 -1.16 -10.00
C TRP A 23 2.90 -1.56 -8.82
N TYR A 24 2.98 -2.83 -8.40
CA TYR A 24 2.26 -3.33 -7.24
C TYR A 24 2.54 -2.51 -5.97
N GLY A 25 3.82 -2.22 -5.69
CA GLY A 25 4.21 -1.45 -4.50
C GLY A 25 3.71 -0.02 -4.55
N LEU A 26 3.76 0.61 -5.74
CA LEU A 26 3.23 1.96 -5.94
C LEU A 26 1.71 2.00 -5.71
N LEU A 27 0.96 1.07 -6.32
CA LEU A 27 -0.49 1.00 -6.16
C LEU A 27 -0.87 0.72 -4.71
N PHE A 28 -0.12 -0.16 -4.04
CA PHE A 28 -0.30 -0.42 -2.62
C PHE A 28 -0.09 0.84 -1.77
N ALA A 29 1.02 1.56 -1.96
CA ALA A 29 1.29 2.82 -1.29
C ALA A 29 0.22 3.89 -1.59
N SER A 30 -0.27 3.95 -2.83
CA SER A 30 -1.33 4.89 -3.23
C SER A 30 -2.64 4.67 -2.45
N GLY A 31 -2.95 3.43 -2.07
CA GLY A 31 -4.12 3.12 -1.24
C GLY A 31 -4.07 3.80 0.13
N PHE A 32 -2.90 3.80 0.78
CA PHE A 32 -2.69 4.53 2.05
C PHE A 32 -2.81 6.04 1.84
N LEU A 33 -2.22 6.55 0.74
CA LEU A 33 -2.24 7.98 0.44
C LEU A 33 -3.68 8.49 0.24
N ILE A 34 -4.47 7.79 -0.58
CA ILE A 34 -5.89 8.11 -0.82
C ILE A 34 -6.70 7.97 0.47
N GLY A 35 -6.48 6.89 1.23
CA GLY A 35 -7.15 6.68 2.51
C GLY A 35 -6.85 7.77 3.53
N PHE A 36 -5.59 8.25 3.58
CA PHE A 36 -5.18 9.35 4.44
C PHE A 36 -5.90 10.65 4.06
N TYR A 37 -5.89 11.03 2.78
CA TYR A 37 -6.60 12.24 2.33
C TYR A 37 -8.10 12.17 2.60
N LEU A 38 -8.72 11.00 2.40
CA LEU A 38 -10.12 10.80 2.71
C LEU A 38 -10.40 10.99 4.21
N MET A 39 -9.59 10.39 5.08
CA MET A 39 -9.76 10.53 6.52
C MET A 39 -9.43 11.92 7.03
N ARG A 40 -8.47 12.62 6.42
CA ARG A 40 -8.21 14.03 6.72
C ARG A 40 -9.44 14.88 6.49
N HIS A 41 -10.12 14.70 5.35
CA HIS A 41 -11.36 15.39 5.05
C HIS A 41 -12.49 15.09 6.06
N VAL A 42 -12.54 13.86 6.59
CA VAL A 42 -13.49 13.51 7.66
C VAL A 42 -13.12 14.17 8.98
N PHE A 43 -11.85 14.15 9.37
CA PHE A 43 -11.36 14.75 10.62
C PHE A 43 -11.55 16.27 10.64
N GLU A 44 -11.26 16.94 9.52
CA GLU A 44 -11.51 18.38 9.35
C GLU A 44 -12.99 18.71 9.54
N ARG A 45 -13.91 17.88 9.01
CA ARG A 45 -15.37 18.06 9.17
C ARG A 45 -15.86 17.82 10.59
N GLU A 46 -15.25 16.89 11.30
CA GLU A 46 -15.61 16.54 12.68
C GLU A 46 -14.89 17.43 13.72
N GLY A 47 -14.01 18.34 13.29
CA GLY A 47 -13.23 19.19 14.18
C GLY A 47 -12.22 18.43 15.03
N LYS A 48 -11.73 17.27 14.55
CA LYS A 48 -10.73 16.46 15.23
C LYS A 48 -9.31 16.94 14.91
N PRO A 49 -8.36 16.76 15.85
CA PRO A 49 -6.97 17.15 15.61
C PRO A 49 -6.33 16.25 14.54
N GLU A 50 -5.59 16.85 13.61
CA GLU A 50 -4.87 16.13 12.55
C GLU A 50 -3.79 15.20 13.12
N GLN A 51 -3.25 15.51 14.30
CA GLN A 51 -2.26 14.69 14.98
C GLN A 51 -2.75 13.25 15.25
N ASP A 52 -4.04 13.07 15.56
CA ASP A 52 -4.62 11.75 15.79
C ASP A 52 -4.67 10.92 14.50
N LEU A 53 -4.85 11.59 13.35
CA LEU A 53 -4.80 10.95 12.04
C LEU A 53 -3.39 10.46 11.71
N ASP A 54 -2.37 11.25 12.04
CA ASP A 54 -0.97 10.85 11.85
C ASP A 54 -0.64 9.61 12.70
N PHE A 55 -1.03 9.61 13.98
CA PHE A 55 -0.86 8.42 14.83
C PHE A 55 -1.59 7.21 14.25
N LEU A 56 -2.83 7.39 13.79
CA LEU A 56 -3.60 6.31 13.16
C LEU A 56 -2.89 5.76 11.92
N LEU A 57 -2.34 6.63 11.06
CA LEU A 57 -1.58 6.22 9.89
C LEU A 57 -0.34 5.40 10.28
N PHE A 58 0.41 5.82 11.29
CA PHE A 58 1.59 5.07 11.77
C PHE A 58 1.21 3.69 12.31
N TYR A 59 0.16 3.59 13.13
CA TYR A 59 -0.34 2.31 13.63
C TYR A 59 -0.80 1.40 12.49
N LEU A 60 -1.47 1.96 11.49
CA LEU A 60 -1.98 1.23 10.35
C LEU A 60 -0.84 0.73 9.44
N LEU A 61 0.17 1.55 9.16
CA LEU A 61 1.37 1.13 8.42
C LEU A 61 2.13 0.03 9.17
N GLY A 62 2.40 0.24 10.46
CA GLY A 62 3.10 -0.74 11.30
C GLY A 62 2.34 -2.06 11.40
N GLY A 63 1.04 -1.99 11.69
CA GLY A 63 0.14 -3.13 11.75
C GLY A 63 0.06 -3.90 10.43
N THR A 64 0.08 -3.21 9.30
CA THR A 64 0.07 -3.85 7.98
C THR A 64 1.36 -4.63 7.72
N ILE A 65 2.52 -4.06 8.04
CA ILE A 65 3.82 -4.72 7.86
C ILE A 65 3.93 -5.95 8.77
N ILE A 66 3.62 -5.78 10.05
CA ILE A 66 3.67 -6.85 11.06
C ILE A 66 2.65 -7.94 10.69
N GLY A 67 1.42 -7.55 10.39
CA GLY A 67 0.35 -8.47 10.02
C GLY A 67 0.66 -9.26 8.74
N ALA A 68 1.23 -8.62 7.72
CA ALA A 68 1.65 -9.32 6.51
C ALA A 68 2.73 -10.38 6.79
N ARG A 69 3.67 -10.09 7.69
CA ARG A 69 4.71 -11.05 8.08
C ARG A 69 4.17 -12.19 8.93
N LEU A 70 3.38 -11.88 9.94
CA LEU A 70 2.74 -12.89 10.78
C LEU A 70 1.81 -13.78 9.96
N GLY A 71 1.01 -13.21 9.06
CA GLY A 71 0.16 -13.98 8.17
C GLY A 71 0.95 -14.92 7.24
N HIS A 72 2.09 -14.45 6.71
CA HIS A 72 2.94 -15.32 5.91
C HIS A 72 3.46 -16.52 6.72
N ILE A 73 3.96 -16.30 7.93
CA ILE A 73 4.46 -17.36 8.80
C ILE A 73 3.31 -18.31 9.19
N LEU A 74 2.22 -17.78 9.74
CA LEU A 74 1.14 -18.62 10.29
C LEU A 74 0.39 -19.44 9.22
N PHE A 75 0.23 -18.91 8.01
CA PHE A 75 -0.61 -19.56 6.98
C PHE A 75 0.18 -20.26 5.86
N TYR A 76 1.38 -19.80 5.52
CA TYR A 76 2.11 -20.28 4.33
C TYR A 76 3.45 -20.93 4.66
N ALA A 77 4.12 -20.52 5.73
CA ALA A 77 5.40 -21.07 6.15
C ALA A 77 5.43 -21.27 7.69
N PRO A 78 4.62 -22.22 8.21
CA PRO A 78 4.50 -22.47 9.65
C PRO A 78 5.79 -23.03 10.26
#